data_AF-A0A377B967-F1
#
_entry.id   AF-A0A377B967-F1
#
_cell.length_a   1.000
_cell.length_b   1.000
_cell.length_c   1.000
_cell.angle_alpha   90.00
_cell.angle_beta   90.00
_cell.angle_gamma   90.00
#
_symmetry.space_group_name_H-M   'P 1'
#
loop_
_entity.id
_entity.type
_entity.pdbx_description
1 polymer ?
#
loop_
_entity_poly.entity_id
_entity_poly.type
_entity_poly.pdbx_seq_one_letter_code
_entity_poly.pdbx_strand_id
1 'polypeptide(L)'
;MNKKVLTLSAVMASMLFGAAAHAADTRIGVTIYKYDDNFMSVVRKAIEQDAKAAPDVQLLMNDSQNDQSKQNDQIDVLLAKGVKALAINLVDPAAAGTVIEKARGQNCRWFSSTKNRLVRRWIATTKPTTLARFQRVRHYSGRFDC
;
A
#
# COMPACT_ATOMS: atom_id res chain seq x y z
N MET A 1 41.43 -45.62 31.57
CA MET A 1 40.22 -45.37 30.77
C MET A 1 40.30 -43.96 30.18
N ASN A 2 40.27 -43.87 28.85
CA ASN A 2 40.60 -42.66 28.08
C ASN A 2 39.45 -41.65 28.07
N LYS A 3 39.73 -40.42 28.49
CA LYS A 3 38.79 -39.29 28.63
C LYS A 3 38.37 -38.63 27.29
N LYS A 4 38.59 -39.31 26.15
CA LYS A 4 38.48 -38.71 24.81
C LYS A 4 37.19 -39.08 24.05
N VAL A 5 36.26 -39.78 24.70
CA VAL A 5 35.08 -40.37 24.03
C VAL A 5 33.78 -39.60 24.32
N LEU A 6 33.86 -38.41 24.92
CA LEU A 6 32.67 -37.64 25.36
C LEU A 6 32.46 -36.31 24.64
N THR A 7 33.04 -36.14 23.44
CA THR A 7 32.95 -34.90 22.64
C THR A 7 32.33 -35.10 21.25
N LEU A 8 31.64 -36.22 20.99
CA LEU A 8 31.14 -36.58 19.65
C LEU A 8 29.61 -36.60 19.51
N SER A 9 28.88 -35.69 20.17
CA SER A 9 27.40 -35.65 20.04
C SER A 9 26.77 -34.25 19.96
N ALA A 10 27.55 -33.18 19.78
CA ALA A 10 27.03 -31.80 19.79
C ALA A 10 26.98 -31.09 18.44
N VAL A 11 27.23 -31.77 17.30
CA VAL A 11 27.28 -31.14 15.96
C VAL A 11 26.20 -31.71 15.03
N MET A 12 24.96 -31.86 15.53
CA MET A 12 23.80 -32.27 14.71
C MET A 12 22.57 -31.39 15.03
N ALA A 13 22.76 -30.09 15.27
CA ALA A 13 21.66 -29.15 15.54
C ALA A 13 21.73 -27.84 14.72
N SER A 14 22.67 -27.69 13.79
CA SER A 14 22.88 -26.43 13.06
C SER A 14 22.41 -26.44 11.60
N MET A 15 21.54 -27.37 11.19
CA MET A 15 21.03 -27.45 9.81
C MET A 15 19.51 -27.30 9.66
N LEU A 16 18.82 -26.67 10.63
CA LEU A 16 17.59 -25.98 10.29
C LEU A 16 17.95 -24.60 9.74
N PHE A 17 18.50 -24.61 8.52
CA PHE A 17 18.46 -23.44 7.65
C PHE A 17 16.99 -23.01 7.59
N GLY A 18 16.70 -21.88 8.22
CA GLY A 18 15.38 -21.29 8.21
C GLY A 18 14.94 -21.17 6.76
N ALA A 19 13.84 -21.85 6.44
CA ALA A 19 13.00 -21.45 5.32
C ALA A 19 12.63 -19.99 5.61
N ALA A 20 13.36 -19.06 5.03
CA ALA A 20 12.96 -17.68 4.93
C ALA A 20 11.62 -17.73 4.19
N ALA A 21 10.53 -17.68 4.96
CA ALA A 21 9.22 -17.39 4.43
C ALA A 21 9.42 -16.10 3.65
N HIS A 22 9.36 -16.18 2.31
CA HIS A 22 9.31 -15.02 1.45
C HIS A 22 7.98 -14.33 1.77
N ALA A 23 7.97 -13.54 2.83
CA ALA A 23 6.92 -12.58 3.07
C ALA A 23 6.93 -11.65 1.85
N ALA A 24 5.79 -11.50 1.19
CA ALA A 24 5.65 -10.55 0.08
C ALA A 24 6.31 -9.22 0.46
N ASP A 25 7.42 -8.89 -0.21
CA ASP A 25 8.27 -7.73 0.15
C ASP A 25 7.51 -6.41 -0.01
N THR A 26 6.41 -6.42 -0.78
CA THR A 26 5.63 -5.24 -1.09
C THR A 26 4.17 -5.40 -0.71
N ARG A 27 3.73 -4.70 0.35
CA ARG A 27 2.31 -4.57 0.70
C ARG A 27 1.72 -3.31 0.06
N ILE A 28 0.58 -3.45 -0.61
CA ILE A 28 -0.17 -2.34 -1.20
C ILE A 28 -1.55 -2.27 -0.54
N GLY A 29 -1.86 -1.13 0.07
CA GLY A 29 -3.17 -0.87 0.66
C GLY A 29 -4.11 -0.23 -0.36
N VAL A 30 -5.36 -0.69 -0.41
CA VAL A 30 -6.41 -0.11 -1.25
C VAL A 30 -7.62 0.18 -0.39
N THR A 31 -8.15 1.39 -0.47
CA THR A 31 -9.44 1.76 0.13
C THR A 31 -10.39 2.23 -0.96
N ILE A 32 -11.60 1.69 -0.96
CA ILE A 32 -12.63 2.02 -1.94
C ILE A 32 -13.83 2.59 -1.20
N TYR A 33 -14.35 3.72 -1.69
CA TYR A 33 -15.47 4.40 -1.06
C TYR A 33 -16.65 3.47 -0.75
N LYS A 34 -17.07 2.59 -1.67
CA LYS A 34 -18.03 1.50 -1.43
C LYS A 34 -17.90 0.36 -2.45
N TYR A 35 -18.14 -0.87 -2.02
CA TYR A 35 -18.05 -2.07 -2.89
C TYR A 35 -19.29 -2.36 -3.73
N ASP A 36 -20.45 -1.83 -3.33
CA ASP A 36 -21.73 -2.04 -4.02
C ASP A 36 -21.90 -1.23 -5.31
N ASP A 37 -20.93 -0.39 -5.64
CA ASP A 37 -20.85 0.29 -6.93
C ASP A 37 -20.47 -0.72 -8.03
N ASN A 38 -21.37 -0.88 -9.01
CA ASN A 38 -21.17 -1.74 -10.17
C ASN A 38 -19.86 -1.45 -10.92
N PHE A 39 -19.48 -0.17 -11.02
CA PHE A 39 -18.21 0.19 -11.64
C PHE A 39 -17.03 -0.31 -10.81
N MET A 40 -17.08 -0.14 -9.48
CA MET A 40 -16.01 -0.62 -8.60
C MET A 40 -15.94 -2.14 -8.53
N SER A 41 -17.02 -2.88 -8.74
CA SER A 41 -16.98 -4.34 -8.87
C SER A 41 -16.05 -4.79 -10.01
N VAL A 42 -16.15 -4.14 -11.17
CA VAL A 42 -15.27 -4.43 -12.33
C VAL A 42 -13.83 -4.03 -12.02
N VAL A 43 -13.63 -2.83 -11.46
CA VAL A 43 -12.29 -2.34 -11.12
C VAL A 43 -11.61 -3.23 -10.07
N ARG A 44 -12.31 -3.68 -9.04
CA ARG A 44 -11.76 -4.59 -8.02
C ARG A 44 -11.29 -5.90 -8.62
N LYS A 45 -12.11 -6.51 -9.47
CA LYS A 45 -11.74 -7.77 -10.16
C LYS A 45 -10.46 -7.59 -10.98
N ALA A 46 -10.32 -6.48 -11.70
CA ALA A 46 -9.11 -6.18 -12.45
C ALA A 46 -7.88 -6.01 -11.53
N ILE A 47 -8.00 -5.24 -10.44
CA ILE A 47 -6.91 -5.06 -9.47
C ILE A 47 -6.50 -6.41 -8.84
N GLU A 48 -7.46 -7.24 -8.47
CA GLU A 48 -7.20 -8.57 -7.91
C GLU A 48 -6.53 -9.51 -8.92
N GLN A 49 -6.89 -9.41 -10.21
CA GLN A 49 -6.24 -10.16 -11.28
C GLN A 49 -4.78 -9.72 -11.49
N ASP A 50 -4.53 -8.42 -11.54
CA ASP A 50 -3.18 -7.87 -11.67
C ASP A 50 -2.30 -8.26 -10.46
N ALA A 51 -2.85 -8.23 -9.25
CA ALA A 51 -2.14 -8.65 -8.04
C ALA A 51 -1.78 -10.14 -8.06
N LYS A 52 -2.65 -11.01 -8.59
CA LYS A 52 -2.33 -12.45 -8.74
C LYS A 52 -1.18 -12.69 -9.71
N ALA A 53 -0.98 -11.81 -10.70
CA ALA A 53 0.14 -11.88 -11.62
C ALA A 53 1.46 -11.34 -11.02
N ALA A 54 1.43 -10.75 -9.83
CA ALA A 54 2.58 -10.18 -9.13
C ALA A 54 2.80 -10.91 -7.78
N PRO A 55 3.54 -12.03 -7.76
CA PRO A 55 3.67 -12.89 -6.57
C PRO A 55 4.31 -12.19 -5.35
N ASP A 56 5.11 -11.16 -5.58
CA ASP A 56 5.79 -10.39 -4.52
C ASP A 56 4.91 -9.27 -3.92
N VAL A 57 3.69 -9.12 -4.43
CA VAL A 57 2.75 -8.08 -4.00
C VAL A 57 1.63 -8.68 -3.16
N GLN A 58 1.52 -8.22 -1.91
CA GLN A 58 0.36 -8.48 -1.08
C GLN A 58 -0.61 -7.29 -1.15
N LEU A 59 -1.80 -7.55 -1.70
CA LEU A 59 -2.86 -6.56 -1.78
C LEU A 59 -3.75 -6.60 -0.52
N LEU A 60 -3.95 -5.45 0.12
CA LEU A 60 -4.83 -5.28 1.27
C LEU A 60 -5.98 -4.35 0.88
N MET A 61 -7.15 -4.90 0.55
CA MET A 61 -8.30 -4.11 0.08
C MET A 61 -9.35 -3.92 1.17
N ASN A 62 -9.85 -2.70 1.28
CA ASN A 62 -10.87 -2.31 2.24
C ASN A 62 -12.08 -1.66 1.56
N ASP A 63 -13.27 -2.00 2.06
CA ASP A 63 -14.54 -1.36 1.73
C ASP A 63 -14.89 -0.29 2.77
N SER A 64 -14.97 0.97 2.36
CA SER A 64 -15.26 2.08 3.25
C SER A 64 -16.76 2.31 3.46
N GLN A 65 -17.65 1.62 2.72
CA GLN A 65 -19.11 1.67 2.91
C GLN A 65 -19.72 3.09 2.93
N ASN A 66 -19.14 3.97 2.13
CA ASN A 66 -19.49 5.39 2.02
C ASN A 66 -19.36 6.17 3.35
N ASP A 67 -18.50 5.70 4.25
CA ASP A 67 -18.23 6.29 5.55
C ASP A 67 -16.78 6.81 5.61
N GLN A 68 -16.65 8.13 5.79
CA GLN A 68 -15.36 8.80 5.80
C GLN A 68 -14.54 8.47 7.06
N SER A 69 -15.18 8.25 8.22
CA SER A 69 -14.49 7.87 9.45
C SER A 69 -13.89 6.48 9.30
N LYS A 70 -14.69 5.53 8.81
CA LYS A 70 -14.24 4.17 8.49
C LYS A 70 -13.08 4.19 7.49
N GLN A 71 -13.15 5.01 6.45
CA GLN A 71 -12.05 5.16 5.49
C GLN A 71 -10.77 5.64 6.17
N ASN A 72 -10.86 6.61 7.09
CA ASN A 72 -9.70 7.13 7.81
C ASN A 72 -9.07 6.07 8.73
N ASP A 73 -9.88 5.32 9.47
CA ASP A 73 -9.41 4.24 10.34
C ASP A 73 -8.73 3.12 9.53
N GLN A 74 -9.31 2.78 8.37
CA GLN A 74 -8.73 1.82 7.43
C GLN A 74 -7.38 2.27 6.89
N ILE A 75 -7.23 3.56 6.59
CA ILE A 75 -5.94 4.13 6.15
C ILE A 75 -4.91 4.00 7.26
N ASP A 76 -5.27 4.35 8.51
CA ASP A 76 -4.36 4.26 9.65
C ASP A 76 -3.90 2.82 9.90
N VAL A 77 -4.81 1.85 9.79
CA VAL A 77 -4.48 0.42 9.90
C VAL A 77 -3.55 -0.04 8.76
N LEU A 78 -3.80 0.40 7.51
CA LEU A 78 -2.92 0.05 6.38
C LEU A 78 -1.52 0.63 6.55
N LEU A 79 -1.45 1.88 6.96
CA LEU A 79 -0.21 2.58 7.27
C LEU A 79 0.56 1.86 8.40
N ALA A 80 -0.10 1.51 9.51
CA ALA A 80 0.50 0.74 10.60
C ALA A 80 0.99 -0.65 10.18
N LYS A 81 0.38 -1.26 9.15
CA LYS A 81 0.84 -2.52 8.53
C LYS A 81 2.07 -2.34 7.61
N GLY A 82 2.57 -1.12 7.48
CA GLY A 82 3.77 -0.81 6.70
C GLY A 82 3.56 -0.96 5.19
N VAL A 83 2.37 -0.62 4.67
CA VAL A 83 2.14 -0.63 3.23
C VAL A 83 3.09 0.35 2.53
N LYS A 84 3.66 -0.08 1.41
CA LYS A 84 4.59 0.73 0.60
C LYS A 84 3.85 1.72 -0.29
N ALA A 85 2.60 1.41 -0.63
CA ALA A 85 1.73 2.29 -1.40
C ALA A 85 0.27 2.18 -0.94
N LEU A 86 -0.45 3.28 -1.08
CA LEU A 86 -1.88 3.43 -0.86
C LEU A 86 -2.58 3.84 -2.16
N ALA A 87 -3.62 3.13 -2.56
CA ALA A 87 -4.55 3.53 -3.62
C ALA A 87 -5.94 3.81 -3.01
N ILE A 88 -6.42 5.03 -3.14
CA ILE A 88 -7.58 5.51 -2.38
C ILE A 88 -8.63 6.11 -3.32
N ASN A 89 -9.79 5.45 -3.39
CA ASN A 89 -11.00 6.04 -3.93
C ASN A 89 -11.77 6.71 -2.78
N LEU A 90 -11.68 8.04 -2.69
CA LEU A 90 -12.16 8.82 -1.54
C LEU A 90 -13.67 8.74 -1.38
N VAL A 91 -14.14 8.68 -0.13
CA VAL A 91 -15.56 8.88 0.21
C VAL A 91 -15.93 10.35 0.02
N ASP A 92 -15.22 11.27 0.67
CA ASP A 92 -15.34 12.71 0.47
C ASP A 92 -14.09 13.28 -0.23
N PRO A 93 -14.23 13.83 -1.45
CA PRO A 93 -13.13 14.54 -2.13
C PRO A 93 -12.51 15.71 -1.37
N ALA A 94 -13.20 16.29 -0.38
CA ALA A 94 -12.66 17.34 0.49
C ALA A 94 -11.65 16.78 1.51
N ALA A 95 -11.77 15.50 1.89
CA ALA A 95 -10.86 14.82 2.81
C ALA A 95 -9.48 14.50 2.21
N ALA A 96 -9.26 14.81 0.93
CA ALA A 96 -8.00 14.55 0.24
C ALA A 96 -6.78 15.14 0.96
N GLY A 97 -6.90 16.34 1.55
CA GLY A 97 -5.81 16.97 2.30
C GLY A 97 -5.35 16.11 3.48
N THR A 98 -6.30 15.71 4.33
CA THR A 98 -6.06 14.85 5.50
C THR A 98 -5.42 13.52 5.14
N VAL A 99 -5.88 12.90 4.05
CA VAL A 99 -5.33 11.62 3.57
C VAL A 99 -3.88 11.78 3.10
N ILE A 100 -3.57 12.88 2.41
CA ILE A 100 -2.19 13.11 1.95
C ILE A 100 -1.27 13.40 3.13
N GLU A 101 -1.73 14.14 4.14
CA GLU A 101 -0.96 14.38 5.37
C GLU A 101 -0.63 13.08 6.11
N LYS A 102 -1.60 12.17 6.24
CA LYS A 102 -1.38 10.82 6.80
C LYS A 102 -0.32 10.03 6.01
N ALA A 103 -0.41 10.04 4.68
CA ALA A 103 0.55 9.31 3.83
C ALA A 103 1.97 9.91 3.88
N ARG A 104 2.09 11.24 3.95
CA ARG A 104 3.37 11.95 4.11
C ARG A 104 4.05 11.61 5.43
N GLY A 105 3.29 11.60 6.53
CA GLY A 105 3.81 11.29 7.87
C GLY A 105 4.48 9.92 7.97
N GLN A 106 4.18 9.00 7.06
CA GLN A 106 4.74 7.65 7.03
C GLN A 106 5.58 7.35 5.77
N ASN A 107 5.95 8.39 5.01
CA ASN A 107 6.72 8.27 3.77
C ASN A 107 6.11 7.25 2.77
N CYS A 108 4.78 7.16 2.73
CA CYS A 108 4.07 6.19 1.91
C CYS A 108 3.65 6.82 0.58
N ARG A 109 3.81 6.07 -0.52
CA ARG A 109 3.33 6.50 -1.84
C ARG A 109 1.81 6.48 -1.86
N TRP A 110 1.19 7.52 -2.39
CA TRP A 110 -0.27 7.61 -2.43
C TRP A 110 -0.81 7.99 -3.81
N PHE A 111 -1.90 7.34 -4.18
CA PHE A 111 -2.65 7.56 -5.39
C PHE A 111 -4.15 7.70 -5.07
N SER A 112 -4.81 8.69 -5.67
CA SER A 112 -6.27 8.79 -5.66
C SER A 112 -6.86 9.12 -7.00
N SER A 113 -7.99 8.48 -7.30
CA SER A 113 -8.79 8.77 -8.48
C SER A 113 -9.90 9.77 -8.12
N THR A 114 -9.56 11.01 -7.78
CA THR A 114 -10.57 12.09 -7.62
C THR A 114 -10.53 13.07 -8.79
N LYS A 115 -11.62 13.82 -9.05
CA LYS A 115 -11.71 14.88 -10.07
C LYS A 115 -11.61 16.31 -9.48
N ASN A 116 -11.16 16.49 -8.24
CA ASN A 116 -11.28 17.78 -7.52
C ASN A 116 -10.22 18.84 -7.93
N ARG A 117 -10.65 20.02 -8.42
CA ARG A 117 -9.79 21.13 -8.87
C ARG A 117 -8.86 21.68 -7.77
N LEU A 118 -9.27 21.63 -6.50
CA LEU A 118 -8.45 22.12 -5.37
C LEU A 118 -7.24 21.22 -5.11
N VAL A 119 -7.44 19.90 -5.23
CA VAL A 119 -6.37 18.90 -5.11
C VAL A 119 -5.33 19.05 -6.22
N ARG A 120 -5.74 19.43 -7.45
CA ARG A 120 -4.80 19.77 -8.54
C ARG A 120 -3.87 20.92 -8.15
N ARG A 121 -4.42 22.00 -7.59
CA ARG A 121 -3.68 23.22 -7.29
C ARG A 121 -2.71 23.03 -6.12
N TRP A 122 -3.11 22.23 -5.14
CA TRP A 122 -2.24 21.85 -4.03
C TRP A 122 -1.10 20.91 -4.46
N ILE A 123 -1.37 19.89 -5.28
CA ILE A 123 -0.30 19.01 -5.82
C ILE A 123 0.67 19.80 -6.72
N ALA A 124 0.16 20.73 -7.52
CA ALA A 124 0.99 21.57 -8.40
C ALA A 124 1.93 22.52 -7.64
N THR A 125 1.60 22.85 -6.39
CA THR A 125 2.41 23.77 -5.56
C THR A 125 3.45 23.05 -4.70
N THR A 126 3.39 21.70 -4.61
CA THR A 126 4.30 20.91 -3.77
C THR A 126 5.31 20.04 -4.54
N LYS A 127 5.48 20.19 -5.87
CA LYS A 127 6.45 19.38 -6.64
C LYS A 127 7.79 20.13 -6.84
N PRO A 128 8.95 19.48 -6.61
CA PRO A 128 10.22 19.92 -7.19
C PRO A 128 10.23 19.64 -8.71
N THR A 129 10.96 20.47 -9.44
CA THR A 129 10.76 20.88 -10.84
C THR A 129 10.98 19.82 -11.94
N THR A 130 11.08 18.51 -11.63
CA THR A 130 11.72 17.55 -12.56
C THR A 130 10.86 16.43 -13.15
N LEU A 131 9.52 16.49 -13.11
CA LEU A 131 8.68 15.42 -13.69
C LEU A 131 7.47 15.97 -14.46
N ALA A 132 7.74 16.59 -15.60
CA ALA A 132 6.75 17.02 -16.59
C ALA A 132 6.74 16.09 -17.82
N ARG A 133 6.34 14.82 -17.68
CA ARG A 133 6.05 13.99 -18.87
C ARG A 133 5.11 12.81 -18.66
N PHE A 134 4.01 12.97 -17.91
CA PHE A 134 2.94 11.97 -17.88
C PHE A 134 1.56 12.64 -17.70
N GLN A 135 1.14 13.42 -18.70
CA GLN A 135 -0.23 13.92 -18.83
C GLN A 135 -0.94 13.17 -19.95
N ARG A 136 -1.53 12.01 -19.65
CA ARG A 136 -2.64 11.48 -20.47
C ARG A 136 -3.55 10.44 -19.80
N VAL A 137 -3.75 10.47 -18.48
CA VAL A 137 -4.93 9.86 -17.84
C VAL A 137 -5.27 10.71 -16.59
N ARG A 138 -6.55 11.07 -16.40
CA ARG A 138 -7.03 11.98 -15.35
C ARG A 138 -7.05 11.31 -13.96
N HIS A 139 -5.89 11.06 -13.38
CA HIS A 139 -5.76 10.51 -12.01
C HIS A 139 -4.79 11.35 -11.15
N TYR A 140 -5.03 11.44 -9.83
CA TYR A 140 -4.07 12.05 -8.90
C TYR A 140 -3.05 11.01 -8.46
N SER A 141 -1.81 11.17 -8.90
CA SER A 141 -0.66 10.43 -8.40
C SER A 141 0.30 11.38 -7.69
N GLY A 142 0.61 11.07 -6.43
CA GLY A 142 1.71 11.68 -5.68
C GLY A 142 2.86 10.68 -5.56
N ARG A 143 4.09 11.11 -5.88
CA ARG A 143 5.30 10.42 -5.41
C ARG A 143 5.86 11.27 -4.28
N PHE A 144 5.95 10.69 -3.09
CA PHE A 144 6.96 11.10 -2.14
C PHE A 144 8.09 10.12 -2.37
N ASP A 145 9.22 10.65 -2.84
CA ASP A 145 10.42 9.83 -3.01
C ASP A 145 10.98 9.55 -1.63
N CYS A 146 11.34 8.29 -1.40
CA CYS A 146 11.98 7.84 -0.18
C CYS A 146 13.37 8.44 -0.02
#